data_AF-A0A9D1PKA1-F1
#
_entry.id   AF-A0A9D1PKA1-F1
#
_cell.length_a   1.000
_cell.length_b   1.000
_cell.length_c   1.000
_cell.angle_alpha   90.00
_cell.angle_beta   90.00
_cell.angle_gamma   90.00
#
_symmetry.space_group_name_H-M   'P 1'
#
loop_
_entity.id
_entity.type
_entity.pdbx_description
1 polymer ?
#
loop_
_entity_poly.entity_id
_entity_poly.type
_entity_poly.pdbx_seq_one_letter_code
_entity_poly.pdbx_strand_id
1 'polypeptide(L)'
;MEPKLVTNENIKAPAASENSNVENENMQLIQEAYELIEGNYVEDVEDGQLLEGAIQGMIDTLDDPYSSYMNVEDIKEFNEQIESSFQGIGAEVSLVDGIVTIVSPIKNSPAEKAGLRPNDQILKVDDESLEGLDLNEAVAKIRGEKGTEVVILVQRKGVSKPKEYTLIRDDIPIETVYNEIKEVDGKKTGIIEITSFSETTAKEFEEALTKLEDKGMEGLVIDVRGNPGGLLDSIEDILHHFVPSDVPYLQIEDGNGEVDKFYTKLDEKKSYPINVIVDEGSASASEILAVAMKEIGYDIVGETTFGKGTVQQAVPIGKDKDQNTVKLTFYKWLSPEGNWIHEKGVKPTVEQKQPAYFYTSPIQVEKTFVLDQNDEEIAHAQTMLKGLGYDSKRDDGYFDETTKQAVQSFQKDHDLKVTGEIDEKTAGKIESEILDIIRSGKEDLQLEKALDVLYK
;
A
#
# COMPACT_ATOMS: atom_id res chain seq x y z
N MET A 1 3.91 -8.01 24.23
CA MET A 1 2.77 -8.71 23.60
C MET A 1 3.38 -9.91 22.90
N GLU A 2 2.83 -11.12 23.04
CA GLU A 2 3.29 -12.25 22.23
C GLU A 2 3.09 -11.90 20.74
N PRO A 3 4.07 -12.13 19.85
CA PRO A 3 3.92 -11.86 18.43
C PRO A 3 2.81 -12.75 17.89
N LYS A 4 1.72 -12.12 17.45
CA LYS A 4 0.65 -12.78 16.71
C LYS A 4 1.11 -12.97 15.26
N LEU A 5 2.16 -13.74 15.07
CA LEU A 5 2.41 -14.30 13.75
C LEU A 5 1.34 -15.37 13.57
N VAL A 6 0.26 -15.01 12.86
CA VAL A 6 -0.81 -15.92 12.50
C VAL A 6 -0.19 -16.97 11.57
N THR A 7 0.40 -18.00 12.16
CA THR A 7 0.58 -19.27 11.47
C THR A 7 -0.82 -19.78 11.28
N ASN A 8 -1.31 -19.72 10.04
CA ASN A 8 -2.56 -20.39 9.71
C ASN A 8 -2.41 -21.85 10.18
N GLU A 9 -3.11 -22.24 11.26
CA GLU A 9 -2.85 -23.50 11.98
C GLU A 9 -3.03 -24.74 11.08
N ASN A 10 -3.67 -24.55 9.93
CA ASN A 10 -3.92 -25.55 8.91
C ASN A 10 -2.75 -25.79 7.95
N ILE A 11 -1.67 -24.99 7.99
CA ILE A 11 -0.56 -25.07 7.02
C ILE A 11 0.79 -25.25 7.76
N LYS A 12 1.24 -26.50 7.91
CA LYS A 12 2.49 -26.85 8.63
C LYS A 12 3.71 -26.73 7.73
N ALA A 13 4.78 -26.08 8.23
CA ALA A 13 6.08 -26.12 7.58
C ALA A 13 6.57 -27.58 7.37
N PRO A 14 7.11 -27.93 6.19
CA PRO A 14 7.64 -29.27 5.93
C PRO A 14 8.84 -29.60 6.82
N ALA A 15 9.02 -30.87 7.15
CA ALA A 15 10.12 -31.34 7.98
C ALA A 15 11.47 -31.30 7.22
N ALA A 16 12.53 -30.81 7.87
CA ALA A 16 13.87 -30.80 7.31
C ALA A 16 14.43 -32.22 7.11
N SER A 17 15.17 -32.45 6.02
CA SER A 17 15.78 -33.74 5.69
C SER A 17 17.08 -33.98 6.48
N GLU A 18 17.23 -35.15 7.11
CA GLU A 18 18.42 -35.50 7.91
C GLU A 18 19.63 -35.91 7.04
N ASN A 19 20.67 -35.07 6.97
CA ASN A 19 22.00 -35.48 6.49
C ASN A 19 23.13 -34.82 7.33
N SER A 20 23.31 -35.34 8.55
CA SER A 20 23.97 -34.65 9.68
C SER A 20 25.48 -34.38 9.62
N ASN A 21 26.24 -35.00 8.71
CA ASN A 21 27.71 -34.84 8.71
C ASN A 21 28.19 -33.63 7.90
N VAL A 22 27.54 -33.33 6.77
CA VAL A 22 27.89 -32.18 5.92
C VAL A 22 27.39 -30.88 6.54
N GLU A 23 26.22 -30.93 7.21
CA GLU A 23 25.68 -29.79 7.97
C GLU A 23 26.63 -29.31 9.07
N ASN A 24 27.29 -30.23 9.78
CA ASN A 24 28.23 -29.87 10.85
C ASN A 24 29.50 -29.19 10.32
N GLU A 25 30.05 -29.64 9.18
CA GLU A 25 31.24 -29.00 8.57
C GLU A 25 30.93 -27.60 8.04
N ASN A 26 29.76 -27.42 7.41
CA ASN A 26 29.32 -26.12 6.90
C ASN A 26 29.06 -25.10 8.02
N MET A 27 28.39 -25.54 9.10
CA MET A 27 28.14 -24.66 10.26
C MET A 27 29.44 -24.26 10.97
N GLN A 28 30.42 -25.17 11.03
CA GLN A 28 31.72 -24.84 11.58
C GLN A 28 32.45 -23.78 10.75
N LEU A 29 32.38 -23.86 9.42
CA LEU A 29 32.99 -22.86 8.54
C LEU A 29 32.35 -21.46 8.72
N ILE A 30 31.03 -21.40 8.87
CA ILE A 30 30.32 -20.14 9.16
C ILE A 30 30.79 -19.55 10.49
N GLN A 31 30.92 -20.38 11.52
CA GLN A 31 31.41 -19.94 12.83
C GLN A 31 32.85 -19.42 12.76
N GLU A 32 33.75 -20.13 12.07
CA GLU A 32 35.15 -19.72 11.90
C GLU A 32 35.25 -18.37 11.18
N ALA A 33 34.40 -18.13 10.16
CA ALA A 33 34.33 -16.85 9.46
C ALA A 33 33.83 -15.72 10.36
N TYR A 34 32.76 -15.97 11.13
CA TYR A 34 32.21 -15.01 12.09
C TYR A 34 33.27 -14.58 13.12
N GLU A 35 33.93 -15.54 13.79
CA GLU A 35 34.95 -15.28 14.81
C GLU A 35 36.18 -14.55 14.24
N LEU A 36 36.58 -14.89 13.01
CA LEU A 36 37.68 -14.20 12.32
C LEU A 36 37.35 -12.72 12.10
N ILE A 37 36.14 -12.41 11.62
CA ILE A 37 35.72 -11.03 11.34
C ILE A 37 35.57 -10.25 12.64
N GLU A 38 34.77 -10.76 13.59
CA GLU A 38 34.52 -10.09 14.88
C GLU A 38 35.81 -9.80 15.65
N GLY A 39 36.78 -10.73 15.63
CA GLY A 39 38.03 -10.57 16.37
C GLY A 39 39.15 -9.80 15.66
N ASN A 40 39.08 -9.63 14.33
CA ASN A 40 40.22 -9.11 13.54
C ASN A 40 39.86 -8.02 12.53
N TYR A 41 38.59 -7.65 12.38
CA TYR A 41 38.20 -6.53 11.53
C TYR A 41 38.81 -5.22 12.07
N VAL A 42 39.14 -4.30 11.17
CA VAL A 42 39.91 -3.08 11.49
C VAL A 42 39.07 -2.01 12.21
N GLU A 43 37.74 -2.12 12.11
CA GLU A 43 36.76 -1.25 12.77
C GLU A 43 35.89 -2.07 13.71
N ASP A 44 35.22 -1.38 14.64
CA ASP A 44 34.22 -2.02 15.51
C ASP A 44 33.01 -2.41 14.66
N VAL A 45 32.47 -3.61 14.92
CA VAL A 45 31.25 -4.10 14.29
C VAL A 45 30.09 -3.93 15.25
N GLU A 46 28.94 -3.46 14.77
CA GLU A 46 27.76 -3.25 15.61
C GLU A 46 27.18 -4.60 16.08
N ASP A 47 26.65 -4.61 17.30
CA ASP A 47 26.04 -5.80 17.89
C ASP A 47 24.91 -6.31 16.99
N GLY A 48 24.96 -7.60 16.62
CA GLY A 48 23.95 -8.25 15.77
C GLY A 48 24.17 -8.12 14.27
N GLN A 49 24.94 -7.13 13.80
CA GLN A 49 25.12 -6.85 12.37
C GLN A 49 25.64 -8.04 11.56
N LEU A 50 26.64 -8.77 12.08
CA LEU A 50 27.19 -9.95 11.42
C LEU A 50 26.19 -11.11 11.36
N LEU A 51 25.36 -11.26 12.39
CA LEU A 51 24.34 -12.31 12.45
C LEU A 51 23.24 -12.04 11.41
N GLU A 52 22.71 -10.81 11.41
CA GLU A 52 21.69 -10.39 10.44
C GLU A 52 22.22 -10.52 9.00
N GLY A 53 23.43 -10.04 8.74
CA GLY A 53 24.08 -10.16 7.44
C GLY A 53 24.29 -11.61 6.99
N ALA A 54 24.63 -12.52 7.91
CA ALA A 54 24.77 -13.94 7.59
C ALA A 54 23.43 -14.60 7.24
N ILE A 55 22.36 -14.31 8.01
CA ILE A 55 21.02 -14.85 7.73
C ILE A 55 20.48 -14.29 6.42
N GLN A 56 20.58 -12.98 6.23
CA GLN A 56 20.13 -12.32 5.00
C GLN A 56 20.89 -12.85 3.79
N GLY A 57 22.22 -13.00 3.89
CA GLY A 57 23.03 -13.56 2.81
C GLY A 57 22.65 -15.00 2.43
N MET A 58 22.18 -15.83 3.38
CA MET A 58 21.63 -17.16 3.06
C MET A 58 20.30 -17.06 2.32
N ILE A 59 19.42 -16.15 2.74
CA ILE A 59 18.10 -15.94 2.12
C ILE A 59 18.26 -15.39 0.69
N ASP A 60 19.18 -14.45 0.48
CA ASP A 60 19.45 -13.86 -0.84
C ASP A 60 19.83 -14.91 -1.89
N THR A 61 20.44 -16.04 -1.48
CA THR A 61 20.77 -17.14 -2.40
C THR A 61 19.57 -17.88 -2.99
N LEU A 62 18.37 -17.65 -2.44
CA LEU A 62 17.14 -18.26 -2.93
C LEU A 62 16.61 -17.58 -4.20
N ASP A 63 17.14 -16.40 -4.57
CA ASP A 63 16.64 -15.55 -5.65
C ASP A 63 15.11 -15.30 -5.55
N ASP A 64 14.58 -15.32 -4.32
CA ASP A 64 13.18 -15.12 -4.00
C ASP A 64 13.00 -13.75 -3.32
N PRO A 65 12.47 -12.73 -4.03
CA PRO A 65 12.31 -11.39 -3.48
C PRO A 65 11.26 -11.31 -2.36
N TYR A 66 10.51 -12.38 -2.12
CA TYR A 66 9.50 -12.43 -1.07
C TYR A 66 10.02 -13.05 0.23
N SER A 67 11.18 -13.71 0.20
CA SER A 67 11.81 -14.27 1.39
C SER A 67 12.75 -13.25 2.02
N SER A 68 12.65 -13.04 3.32
CA SER A 68 13.44 -12.03 4.04
C SER A 68 13.66 -12.40 5.49
N TYR A 69 14.77 -11.93 6.06
CA TYR A 69 14.92 -11.85 7.50
C TYR A 69 14.18 -10.61 8.02
N MET A 70 13.61 -10.70 9.21
CA MET A 70 12.92 -9.61 9.89
C MET A 70 13.48 -9.47 11.30
N ASN A 71 14.06 -8.30 11.58
CA ASN A 71 14.48 -7.89 12.92
C ASN A 71 13.30 -7.34 13.73
N VAL A 72 13.57 -6.79 14.92
CA VAL A 72 12.53 -6.25 15.82
C VAL A 72 11.70 -5.14 15.16
N GLU A 73 12.32 -4.22 14.43
CA GLU A 73 11.59 -3.12 13.79
C GLU A 73 10.79 -3.63 12.60
N ASP A 74 11.37 -4.51 11.78
CA ASP A 74 10.65 -5.14 10.65
C ASP A 74 9.42 -5.93 11.13
N ILE A 75 9.56 -6.68 12.24
CA ILE A 75 8.45 -7.42 12.86
C ILE A 75 7.36 -6.46 13.32
N LYS A 76 7.73 -5.32 13.91
CA LYS A 76 6.78 -4.31 14.38
C LYS A 76 6.02 -3.69 13.20
N GLU A 77 6.71 -3.25 12.15
CA GLU A 77 6.08 -2.72 10.93
C GLU A 77 5.17 -3.75 10.26
N PHE A 78 5.63 -5.01 10.19
CA PHE A 78 4.84 -6.12 9.65
C PHE A 78 3.55 -6.36 10.44
N ASN A 79 3.62 -6.30 11.78
CA ASN A 79 2.44 -6.44 12.63
C ASN A 79 1.48 -5.25 12.49
N GLU A 80 1.98 -4.01 12.44
CA GLU A 80 1.15 -2.81 12.20
C GLU A 80 0.38 -2.94 10.86
N GLN A 81 1.01 -3.49 9.83
CA GLN A 81 0.36 -3.78 8.55
C GLN A 81 -0.74 -4.85 8.67
N ILE A 82 -0.47 -5.96 9.38
CA ILE A 82 -1.44 -7.05 9.61
C ILE A 82 -2.66 -6.54 10.37
N GLU A 83 -2.42 -5.77 11.44
CA GLU A 83 -3.48 -5.23 12.28
C GLU A 83 -4.22 -4.06 11.63
N SER A 84 -3.69 -3.51 10.51
CA SER A 84 -4.13 -2.25 9.91
C SER A 84 -4.27 -1.16 10.95
N SER A 85 -3.26 -1.05 11.81
CA SER A 85 -3.24 -0.05 12.86
C SER A 85 -1.81 0.39 13.13
N PHE A 86 -1.67 1.64 13.55
CA PHE A 86 -0.38 2.18 13.94
C PHE A 86 -0.46 2.87 15.29
N GLN A 87 0.68 3.00 15.97
CA GLN A 87 0.72 3.68 17.26
C GLN A 87 1.11 5.15 17.11
N GLY A 88 0.28 6.04 17.68
CA GLY A 88 0.51 7.47 17.63
C GLY A 88 -0.66 8.29 18.18
N ILE A 89 -0.76 9.54 17.71
CA ILE A 89 -1.83 10.45 18.15
C ILE A 89 -3.06 10.43 17.22
N GLY A 90 -2.96 9.80 16.05
CA GLY A 90 -4.03 9.72 15.05
C GLY A 90 -4.36 11.06 14.39
N ALA A 91 -3.38 11.68 13.75
CA ALA A 91 -3.57 12.86 12.92
C ALA A 91 -2.86 12.68 11.58
N GLU A 92 -3.55 12.98 10.50
CA GLU A 92 -2.94 13.12 9.19
C GLU A 92 -2.19 14.46 9.15
N VAL A 93 -0.94 14.42 8.69
CA VAL A 93 -0.05 15.59 8.65
C VAL A 93 0.57 15.75 7.26
N SER A 94 0.87 16.99 6.90
CA SER A 94 1.58 17.34 5.68
C SER A 94 2.49 18.55 5.94
N LEU A 95 3.46 18.79 5.06
CA LEU A 95 4.27 20.01 5.10
C LEU A 95 3.55 21.11 4.32
N VAL A 96 3.14 22.16 5.02
CA VAL A 96 2.62 23.39 4.41
C VAL A 96 3.63 24.49 4.69
N ASP A 97 4.23 25.04 3.64
CA ASP A 97 5.31 26.03 3.71
C ASP A 97 6.50 25.56 4.59
N GLY A 98 6.81 24.27 4.55
CA GLY A 98 7.90 23.66 5.35
C GLY A 98 7.57 23.45 6.82
N ILE A 99 6.30 23.58 7.22
CA ILE A 99 5.85 23.38 8.61
C ILE A 99 4.87 22.21 8.66
N VAL A 100 5.10 21.30 9.60
CA VAL A 100 4.22 20.15 9.87
C VAL A 100 2.85 20.65 10.27
N THR A 101 1.86 20.37 9.44
CA THR A 101 0.51 20.90 9.55
C THR A 101 -0.48 19.75 9.55
N ILE A 102 -1.40 19.76 10.51
CA ILE A 102 -2.48 18.78 10.59
C ILE A 102 -3.43 19.00 9.42
N VAL A 103 -3.54 18.01 8.55
CA VAL A 103 -4.54 17.96 7.49
C VAL A 103 -5.90 17.68 8.13
N SER A 104 -6.00 16.56 8.86
CA SER A 104 -7.18 16.23 9.65
C SER A 104 -6.82 15.32 10.83
N PRO A 105 -7.38 15.55 12.03
CA PRO A 105 -7.43 14.52 13.05
C PRO A 105 -8.26 13.32 12.55
N ILE A 106 -7.83 12.10 12.90
CA ILE A 106 -8.59 10.89 12.66
C ILE A 106 -9.74 10.82 13.67
N LYS A 107 -10.92 10.37 13.25
CA LYS A 107 -12.10 10.31 14.10
C LYS A 107 -11.86 9.39 15.31
N ASN A 108 -12.31 9.81 16.49
CA ASN A 108 -12.12 9.15 17.79
C ASN A 108 -10.65 9.00 18.25
N SER A 109 -9.69 9.58 17.55
CA SER A 109 -8.26 9.54 17.91
C SER A 109 -7.93 10.38 19.15
N PRO A 110 -6.75 10.18 19.77
CA PRO A 110 -6.20 11.10 20.76
C PRO A 110 -6.17 12.56 20.26
N ALA A 111 -5.76 12.79 19.00
CA ALA A 111 -5.68 14.11 18.39
C ALA A 111 -7.04 14.82 18.33
N GLU A 112 -8.08 14.12 17.87
CA GLU A 112 -9.44 14.66 17.82
C GLU A 112 -9.97 14.96 19.22
N LYS A 113 -9.80 14.01 20.16
CA LYS A 113 -10.21 14.14 21.57
C LYS A 113 -9.51 15.32 22.27
N ALA A 114 -8.24 15.58 21.95
CA ALA A 114 -7.47 16.72 22.44
C ALA A 114 -7.93 18.07 21.83
N GLY A 115 -8.77 18.03 20.79
CA GLY A 115 -9.32 19.21 20.12
C GLY A 115 -8.36 19.85 19.13
N LEU A 116 -7.44 19.07 18.56
CA LEU A 116 -6.67 19.46 17.38
C LEU A 116 -7.61 19.62 16.18
N ARG A 117 -7.22 20.42 15.21
CA ARG A 117 -8.06 20.81 14.07
C ARG A 117 -7.26 20.84 12.77
N PRO A 118 -7.93 20.71 11.62
CA PRO A 118 -7.32 21.01 10.32
C PRO A 118 -6.62 22.38 10.32
N ASN A 119 -5.44 22.44 9.72
CA ASN A 119 -4.53 23.58 9.63
C ASN A 119 -3.84 24.01 10.95
N ASP A 120 -3.88 23.16 11.98
CA ASP A 120 -3.01 23.35 13.15
C ASP A 120 -1.56 23.04 12.77
N GLN A 121 -0.64 23.96 13.07
CA GLN A 121 0.79 23.77 12.81
C GLN A 121 1.49 23.25 14.06
N ILE A 122 2.15 22.10 13.96
CA ILE A 122 2.92 21.50 15.03
C ILE A 122 4.33 22.07 14.97
N LEU A 123 4.69 22.87 15.98
CA LEU A 123 5.99 23.55 16.06
C LEU A 123 7.02 22.70 16.81
N LYS A 124 6.58 21.97 17.84
CA LYS A 124 7.44 21.13 18.69
C LYS A 124 6.75 19.84 19.06
N VAL A 125 7.57 18.83 19.29
CA VAL A 125 7.21 17.58 19.96
C VAL A 125 8.14 17.42 21.14
N ASP A 126 7.54 17.28 22.31
CA ASP A 126 8.15 17.46 23.62
C ASP A 126 8.96 18.77 23.65
N ASP A 127 10.25 18.72 23.94
CA ASP A 127 11.12 19.91 23.96
C ASP A 127 11.81 20.20 22.61
N GLU A 128 11.60 19.36 21.60
CA GLU A 128 12.32 19.40 20.32
C GLU A 128 11.54 20.15 19.24
N SER A 129 12.25 20.99 18.48
CA SER A 129 11.67 21.72 17.35
C SER A 129 11.47 20.80 16.15
N LEU A 130 10.35 20.95 15.45
CA LEU A 130 10.12 20.30 14.15
C LEU A 130 10.58 21.16 12.96
N GLU A 131 11.03 22.38 13.20
CA GLU A 131 11.48 23.28 12.13
C GLU A 131 12.72 22.73 11.42
N GLY A 132 12.65 22.62 10.08
CA GLY A 132 13.75 22.16 9.23
C GLY A 132 13.88 20.64 9.14
N LEU A 133 13.07 19.87 9.87
CA LEU A 133 12.93 18.44 9.67
C LEU A 133 12.11 18.16 8.41
N ASP A 134 12.40 17.04 7.77
CA ASP A 134 11.46 16.49 6.79
C ASP A 134 10.21 15.91 7.50
N LEU A 135 9.20 15.57 6.70
CA LEU A 135 7.93 15.09 7.23
C LEU A 135 8.10 13.76 7.99
N ASN A 136 8.98 12.87 7.51
CA ASN A 136 9.16 11.54 8.07
C ASN A 136 9.86 11.62 9.44
N GLU A 137 10.91 12.41 9.54
CA GLU A 137 11.60 12.70 10.80
C GLU A 137 10.64 13.29 11.84
N ALA A 138 9.78 14.22 11.42
CA ALA A 138 8.77 14.80 12.30
C ALA A 138 7.71 13.77 12.74
N VAL A 139 7.23 12.94 11.83
CA VAL A 139 6.27 11.85 12.13
C VAL A 139 6.87 10.84 13.10
N ALA A 140 8.14 10.46 12.92
CA ALA A 140 8.84 9.52 13.81
C ALA A 140 8.88 10.02 15.26
N LYS A 141 9.01 11.34 15.48
CA LYS A 141 8.95 11.95 16.82
C LYS A 141 7.54 11.95 17.42
N ILE A 142 6.52 12.14 16.58
CA ILE A 142 5.11 12.17 17.02
C ILE A 142 4.63 10.75 17.37
N ARG A 143 5.04 9.74 16.59
CA ARG A 143 4.75 8.33 16.84
C ARG A 143 5.50 7.83 18.08
N GLY A 144 5.09 6.67 18.57
CA GLY A 144 5.65 6.06 19.77
C GLY A 144 4.68 5.06 20.38
N GLU A 145 5.15 4.33 21.39
CA GLU A 145 4.41 3.21 21.97
C GLU A 145 3.06 3.64 22.56
N LYS A 146 2.05 2.80 22.37
CA LYS A 146 0.73 2.96 23.00
C LYS A 146 0.85 3.18 24.51
N GLY A 147 0.07 4.13 25.01
CA GLY A 147 -0.01 4.47 26.42
C GLY A 147 1.09 5.44 26.88
N THR A 148 2.09 5.74 26.03
CA THR A 148 3.06 6.78 26.32
C THR A 148 2.47 8.18 26.12
N GLU A 149 2.97 9.14 26.89
CA GLU A 149 2.60 10.55 26.75
C GLU A 149 3.47 11.23 25.69
N VAL A 150 2.88 12.19 24.99
CA VAL A 150 3.57 13.13 24.11
C VAL A 150 3.01 14.53 24.30
N VAL A 151 3.88 15.53 24.36
CA VAL A 151 3.48 16.93 24.42
C VAL A 151 3.76 17.57 23.07
N ILE A 152 2.78 18.24 22.47
CA ILE A 152 3.01 18.98 21.22
C ILE A 152 2.68 20.45 21.39
N LEU A 153 3.52 21.32 20.81
CA LEU A 153 3.28 22.76 20.77
C LEU A 153 2.64 23.12 19.43
N VAL A 154 1.40 23.62 19.48
CA VAL A 154 0.60 23.88 18.27
C VAL A 154 0.32 25.36 18.08
N GLN A 155 0.55 25.87 16.88
CA GLN A 155 0.14 27.19 16.43
C GLN A 155 -1.10 27.07 15.55
N ARG A 156 -2.22 27.62 16.04
CA ARG A 156 -3.49 27.65 15.30
C ARG A 156 -3.69 29.00 14.63
N LYS A 157 -4.11 28.99 13.36
CA LYS A 157 -4.44 30.22 12.62
C LYS A 157 -5.50 31.04 13.38
N GLY A 158 -5.23 32.33 13.58
CA GLY A 158 -6.10 33.24 14.31
C GLY A 158 -5.94 33.23 15.84
N VAL A 159 -5.06 32.39 16.39
CA VAL A 159 -4.69 32.40 17.83
C VAL A 159 -3.31 33.02 18.00
N SER A 160 -3.16 33.99 18.90
CA SER A 160 -1.93 34.80 18.98
C SER A 160 -0.74 34.14 19.67
N LYS A 161 -0.95 33.03 20.39
CA LYS A 161 0.11 32.27 21.06
C LYS A 161 -0.03 30.78 20.77
N PRO A 162 1.07 30.06 20.54
CA PRO A 162 1.06 28.61 20.50
C PRO A 162 0.53 28.03 21.82
N LYS A 163 -0.08 26.85 21.74
CA LYS A 163 -0.65 26.14 22.89
C LYS A 163 -0.11 24.72 22.93
N GLU A 164 0.23 24.26 24.13
CA GLU A 164 0.63 22.88 24.38
C GLU A 164 -0.61 21.96 24.49
N TYR A 165 -0.47 20.78 23.92
CA TYR A 165 -1.41 19.68 24.02
C TYR A 165 -0.67 18.45 24.49
N THR A 166 -1.13 17.87 25.60
CA THR A 166 -0.65 16.59 26.11
C THR A 166 -1.59 15.51 25.60
N LEU A 167 -1.04 14.52 24.89
CA LEU A 167 -1.79 13.40 24.33
C LEU A 167 -1.19 12.09 24.85
N ILE A 168 -2.04 11.08 24.99
CA ILE A 168 -1.61 9.71 25.21
C ILE A 168 -1.69 8.99 23.88
N ARG A 169 -0.58 8.41 23.42
CA ARG A 169 -0.53 7.64 22.19
C ARG A 169 -1.43 6.40 22.32
N ASP A 170 -2.10 6.04 21.25
CA ASP A 170 -3.02 4.90 21.20
C ASP A 170 -2.84 4.14 19.87
N ASP A 171 -3.46 2.98 19.75
CA ASP A 171 -3.60 2.30 18.47
C ASP A 171 -4.59 3.09 17.61
N ILE A 172 -4.18 3.43 16.40
CA ILE A 172 -4.95 4.20 15.43
C ILE A 172 -5.34 3.26 14.30
N PRO A 173 -6.63 2.90 14.18
CA PRO A 173 -7.08 2.03 13.10
C PRO A 173 -6.94 2.76 11.76
N ILE A 174 -6.48 2.03 10.76
CA ILE A 174 -6.48 2.42 9.36
C ILE A 174 -7.70 1.74 8.73
N GLU A 175 -8.65 2.52 8.22
CA GLU A 175 -9.79 1.98 7.49
C GLU A 175 -9.32 1.34 6.18
N THR A 176 -9.69 0.08 5.97
CA THR A 176 -9.30 -0.68 4.76
C THR A 176 -10.41 -0.79 3.73
N VAL A 177 -11.65 -0.47 4.12
CA VAL A 177 -12.82 -0.56 3.24
C VAL A 177 -13.56 0.77 3.17
N TYR A 178 -13.68 1.29 1.94
CA TYR A 178 -14.49 2.47 1.64
C TYR A 178 -15.71 2.04 0.81
N ASN A 179 -16.85 2.71 1.02
CA ASN A 179 -18.07 2.41 0.27
C ASN A 179 -18.87 3.66 -0.11
N GLU A 180 -19.43 3.62 -1.32
CA GLU A 180 -20.36 4.62 -1.81
C GLU A 180 -21.48 4.01 -2.66
N ILE A 181 -22.52 4.80 -2.94
CA ILE A 181 -23.55 4.47 -3.92
C ILE A 181 -23.52 5.52 -5.03
N LYS A 182 -23.48 5.06 -6.28
CA LYS A 182 -23.69 5.88 -7.47
C LYS A 182 -24.96 5.44 -8.18
N GLU A 183 -25.68 6.39 -8.79
CA GLU A 183 -26.75 6.04 -9.73
C GLU A 183 -26.16 5.91 -11.13
N VAL A 184 -26.38 4.75 -11.75
CA VAL A 184 -25.94 4.43 -13.12
C VAL A 184 -27.17 3.98 -13.89
N ASP A 185 -27.54 4.70 -14.95
CA ASP A 185 -28.76 4.43 -15.74
C ASP A 185 -30.04 4.26 -14.91
N GLY A 186 -30.13 5.02 -13.80
CA GLY A 186 -31.27 4.98 -12.87
C GLY A 186 -31.27 3.78 -11.91
N LYS A 187 -30.18 2.99 -11.86
CA LYS A 187 -29.97 1.91 -10.90
C LYS A 187 -28.99 2.29 -9.82
N LYS A 188 -29.22 1.85 -8.60
CA LYS A 188 -28.28 2.07 -7.48
C LYS A 188 -27.13 1.08 -7.55
N THR A 189 -25.94 1.55 -7.88
CA THR A 189 -24.72 0.75 -7.90
C THR A 189 -23.91 1.02 -6.64
N GLY A 190 -23.59 -0.01 -5.88
CA GLY A 190 -22.66 0.10 -4.77
C GLY A 190 -21.24 -0.08 -5.27
N ILE A 191 -20.33 0.67 -4.66
CA ILE A 191 -18.89 0.57 -4.90
C ILE A 191 -18.27 0.28 -3.55
N ILE A 192 -17.45 -0.77 -3.48
CA ILE A 192 -16.63 -1.10 -2.31
C ILE A 192 -15.17 -1.10 -2.76
N GLU A 193 -14.38 -0.19 -2.20
CA GLU A 193 -12.93 -0.15 -2.38
C GLU A 193 -12.27 -0.85 -1.20
N ILE A 194 -11.30 -1.72 -1.49
CA ILE A 194 -10.50 -2.42 -0.48
C ILE A 194 -9.04 -2.05 -0.73
N THR A 195 -8.41 -1.37 0.23
CA THR A 195 -7.03 -0.86 0.09
C THR A 195 -5.97 -1.86 0.57
N SER A 196 -6.33 -2.78 1.46
CA SER A 196 -5.47 -3.85 1.98
C SER A 196 -6.35 -4.95 2.60
N PHE A 197 -5.83 -6.16 2.75
CA PHE A 197 -6.49 -7.26 3.47
C PHE A 197 -5.86 -7.47 4.85
N SER A 198 -6.41 -6.82 5.87
CA SER A 198 -5.95 -6.87 7.27
C SER A 198 -6.88 -7.69 8.16
N GLU A 199 -6.57 -7.75 9.46
CA GLU A 199 -7.42 -8.45 10.44
C GLU A 199 -8.87 -7.91 10.48
N THR A 200 -9.09 -6.62 10.18
CA THR A 200 -10.42 -5.99 10.28
C THR A 200 -11.18 -5.94 8.95
N THR A 201 -10.48 -6.11 7.82
CA THR A 201 -11.04 -5.87 6.48
C THR A 201 -12.28 -6.69 6.17
N ALA A 202 -12.29 -7.99 6.46
CA ALA A 202 -13.45 -8.83 6.19
C ALA A 202 -14.72 -8.34 6.90
N LYS A 203 -14.57 -7.87 8.15
CA LYS A 203 -15.69 -7.32 8.92
C LYS A 203 -16.14 -5.97 8.35
N GLU A 204 -15.20 -5.08 8.02
CA GLU A 204 -15.49 -3.78 7.40
C GLU A 204 -16.21 -3.96 6.05
N PHE A 205 -15.81 -4.98 5.28
CA PHE A 205 -16.43 -5.37 4.02
C PHE A 205 -17.87 -5.83 4.22
N GLU A 206 -18.12 -6.73 5.17
CA GLU A 206 -19.47 -7.22 5.46
C GLU A 206 -20.41 -6.10 5.93
N GLU A 207 -19.92 -5.19 6.77
CA GLU A 207 -20.66 -4.00 7.21
C GLU A 207 -20.99 -3.07 6.02
N ALA A 208 -20.03 -2.86 5.11
CA ALA A 208 -20.22 -2.08 3.89
C ALA A 208 -21.24 -2.74 2.95
N LEU A 209 -21.10 -4.04 2.68
CA LEU A 209 -21.96 -4.81 1.80
C LEU A 209 -23.41 -4.80 2.32
N THR A 210 -23.61 -5.13 3.59
CA THR A 210 -24.94 -5.12 4.24
C THR A 210 -25.60 -3.74 4.11
N LYS A 211 -24.85 -2.66 4.37
CA LYS A 211 -25.35 -1.29 4.27
C LYS A 211 -25.73 -0.89 2.84
N LEU A 212 -25.02 -1.40 1.83
CA LEU A 212 -25.35 -1.16 0.42
C LEU A 212 -26.60 -1.96 0.00
N GLU A 213 -26.70 -3.22 0.41
CA GLU A 213 -27.87 -4.06 0.18
C GLU A 213 -29.13 -3.48 0.84
N ASP A 214 -29.05 -3.01 2.09
CA ASP A 214 -30.14 -2.35 2.81
C ASP A 214 -30.64 -1.07 2.12
N LYS A 215 -29.78 -0.41 1.34
CA LYS A 215 -30.13 0.78 0.55
C LYS A 215 -30.77 0.44 -0.80
N GLY A 216 -30.93 -0.85 -1.10
CA GLY A 216 -31.52 -1.38 -2.33
C GLY A 216 -30.57 -1.27 -3.52
N MET A 217 -29.29 -1.58 -3.30
CA MET A 217 -28.31 -1.73 -4.38
C MET A 217 -28.76 -2.79 -5.40
N GLU A 218 -28.53 -2.51 -6.68
CA GLU A 218 -28.91 -3.32 -7.83
C GLU A 218 -27.70 -3.85 -8.62
N GLY A 219 -26.48 -3.49 -8.24
CA GLY A 219 -25.21 -3.96 -8.82
C GLY A 219 -24.03 -3.53 -7.95
N LEU A 220 -22.94 -4.29 -7.98
CA LEU A 220 -21.76 -4.06 -7.14
C LEU A 220 -20.48 -3.96 -7.98
N VAL A 221 -19.67 -2.96 -7.68
CA VAL A 221 -18.28 -2.87 -8.14
C VAL A 221 -17.37 -3.05 -6.94
N ILE A 222 -16.41 -3.97 -7.03
CA ILE A 222 -15.37 -4.15 -6.02
C ILE A 222 -14.05 -3.62 -6.58
N ASP A 223 -13.42 -2.67 -5.91
CA ASP A 223 -12.18 -2.05 -6.37
C ASP A 223 -11.00 -2.50 -5.49
N VAL A 224 -10.01 -3.13 -6.12
CA VAL A 224 -8.75 -3.56 -5.47
C VAL A 224 -7.52 -3.01 -6.19
N ARG A 225 -7.68 -1.89 -6.92
CA ARG A 225 -6.56 -1.15 -7.52
C ARG A 225 -5.60 -0.67 -6.45
N GLY A 226 -4.30 -0.75 -6.73
CA GLY A 226 -3.25 -0.38 -5.78
C GLY A 226 -3.18 -1.24 -4.50
N ASN A 227 -4.01 -2.28 -4.36
CA ASN A 227 -4.04 -3.12 -3.16
C ASN A 227 -3.01 -4.26 -3.27
N PRO A 228 -1.92 -4.24 -2.47
CA PRO A 228 -0.84 -5.22 -2.55
C PRO A 228 -1.19 -6.58 -1.94
N GLY A 229 -2.41 -6.75 -1.44
CA GLY A 229 -2.91 -7.96 -0.83
C GLY A 229 -2.96 -7.89 0.70
N GLY A 230 -2.61 -9.00 1.35
CA GLY A 230 -2.68 -9.14 2.80
C GLY A 230 -3.07 -10.55 3.24
N LEU A 231 -3.81 -10.66 4.33
CA LEU A 231 -4.16 -11.93 4.99
C LEU A 231 -5.08 -12.79 4.13
N LEU A 232 -4.72 -14.06 3.98
CA LEU A 232 -5.53 -15.06 3.29
C LEU A 232 -6.89 -15.30 3.98
N ASP A 233 -6.92 -15.27 5.30
CA ASP A 233 -8.15 -15.49 6.07
C ASP A 233 -9.19 -14.39 5.80
N SER A 234 -8.76 -13.13 5.66
CA SER A 234 -9.65 -12.04 5.27
C SER A 234 -10.24 -12.25 3.87
N ILE A 235 -9.50 -12.87 2.95
CA ILE A 235 -9.97 -13.18 1.60
C ILE A 235 -11.00 -14.30 1.62
N GLU A 236 -10.75 -15.35 2.41
CA GLU A 236 -11.69 -16.45 2.57
C GLU A 236 -13.06 -15.90 3.02
N ASP A 237 -13.08 -15.06 4.06
CA ASP A 237 -14.31 -14.45 4.58
C ASP A 237 -15.01 -13.54 3.56
N ILE A 238 -14.27 -12.78 2.75
CA ILE A 238 -14.86 -11.93 1.70
C ILE A 238 -15.43 -12.79 0.55
N LEU A 239 -14.71 -13.82 0.11
CA LEU A 239 -15.14 -14.69 -0.99
C LEU A 239 -16.35 -15.56 -0.62
N HIS A 240 -16.58 -15.82 0.67
CA HIS A 240 -17.80 -16.46 1.18
C HIS A 240 -19.09 -15.75 0.74
N HIS A 241 -19.05 -14.48 0.35
CA HIS A 241 -20.21 -13.76 -0.15
C HIS A 241 -20.51 -14.00 -1.64
N PHE A 242 -19.56 -14.54 -2.41
CA PHE A 242 -19.61 -14.51 -3.88
C PHE A 242 -19.33 -15.83 -4.59
N VAL A 243 -18.45 -16.67 -4.06
CA VAL A 243 -18.03 -17.94 -4.70
C VAL A 243 -18.88 -19.08 -4.16
N PRO A 244 -19.60 -19.85 -4.99
CA PRO A 244 -20.34 -21.03 -4.54
C PRO A 244 -19.46 -22.18 -4.05
N SER A 245 -20.00 -23.00 -3.15
CA SER A 245 -19.29 -24.11 -2.48
C SER A 245 -18.88 -25.29 -3.38
N ASP A 246 -19.36 -25.36 -4.62
CA ASP A 246 -19.01 -26.41 -5.58
C ASP A 246 -17.75 -26.11 -6.41
N VAL A 247 -17.22 -24.89 -6.32
CA VAL A 247 -16.00 -24.43 -6.99
C VAL A 247 -14.99 -24.01 -5.90
N PRO A 248 -13.73 -24.48 -5.94
CA PRO A 248 -12.72 -23.98 -5.02
C PRO A 248 -12.45 -22.51 -5.33
N TYR A 249 -12.21 -21.67 -4.32
CA TYR A 249 -11.79 -20.29 -4.57
C TYR A 249 -10.26 -20.16 -4.72
N LEU A 250 -9.52 -21.13 -4.18
CA LEU A 250 -8.07 -21.18 -4.16
C LEU A 250 -7.59 -22.64 -4.08
N GLN A 251 -6.39 -22.91 -4.60
CA GLN A 251 -5.67 -24.14 -4.32
C GLN A 251 -4.25 -23.80 -3.83
N ILE A 252 -3.67 -24.63 -2.97
CA ILE A 252 -2.30 -24.48 -2.46
C ILE A 252 -1.50 -25.71 -2.85
N GLU A 253 -0.36 -25.51 -3.52
CA GLU A 253 0.59 -26.55 -3.92
C GLU A 253 1.84 -26.48 -3.03
N ASP A 254 2.19 -27.59 -2.39
CA ASP A 254 3.40 -27.72 -1.57
C ASP A 254 4.66 -28.08 -2.39
N GLY A 255 5.82 -28.12 -1.73
CA GLY A 255 7.09 -28.48 -2.37
C GLY A 255 7.16 -29.92 -2.92
N ASN A 256 6.23 -30.81 -2.53
CA ASN A 256 6.11 -32.17 -3.03
C ASN A 256 5.13 -32.28 -4.21
N GLY A 257 4.43 -31.20 -4.55
CA GLY A 257 3.37 -31.16 -5.57
C GLY A 257 2.03 -31.67 -5.07
N GLU A 258 1.82 -31.79 -3.76
CA GLU A 258 0.49 -32.04 -3.18
C GLU A 258 -0.35 -30.78 -3.26
N VAL A 259 -1.62 -30.92 -3.67
CA VAL A 259 -2.53 -29.80 -3.92
C VAL A 259 -3.75 -29.89 -3.02
N ASP A 260 -3.89 -28.92 -2.12
CA ASP A 260 -5.08 -28.71 -1.30
C ASP A 260 -6.02 -27.71 -1.96
N LYS A 261 -7.32 -27.98 -1.91
CA LYS A 261 -8.37 -27.13 -2.49
C LYS A 261 -9.22 -26.51 -1.39
N PHE A 262 -9.44 -25.21 -1.48
CA PHE A 262 -10.18 -24.43 -0.49
C PHE A 262 -11.52 -23.97 -1.08
N TYR A 263 -12.59 -24.18 -0.33
CA TYR A 263 -13.96 -23.93 -0.75
C TYR A 263 -14.66 -23.01 0.24
N THR A 264 -15.59 -22.22 -0.26
CA THR A 264 -16.51 -21.47 0.60
C THR A 264 -17.67 -22.36 1.05
N LYS A 265 -18.56 -21.78 1.86
CA LYS A 265 -19.83 -22.38 2.30
C LYS A 265 -21.06 -21.73 1.65
N LEU A 266 -20.89 -21.00 0.54
CA LEU A 266 -22.00 -20.30 -0.11
C LEU A 266 -22.83 -21.29 -0.94
N ASP A 267 -24.15 -21.21 -0.81
CA ASP A 267 -25.08 -22.02 -1.59
C ASP A 267 -25.39 -21.37 -2.95
N GLU A 268 -25.85 -20.11 -2.93
CA GLU A 268 -26.30 -19.39 -4.13
C GLU A 268 -25.56 -18.06 -4.31
N LYS A 269 -25.28 -17.70 -5.57
CA LYS A 269 -24.68 -16.40 -5.91
C LYS A 269 -25.64 -15.25 -5.63
N LYS A 270 -25.08 -14.05 -5.47
CA LYS A 270 -25.85 -12.80 -5.43
C LYS A 270 -26.70 -12.65 -6.72
N SER A 271 -27.89 -12.07 -6.57
CA SER A 271 -28.84 -11.90 -7.67
C SER A 271 -28.55 -10.67 -8.54
N TYR A 272 -27.71 -9.75 -8.06
CA TYR A 272 -27.26 -8.56 -8.78
C TYR A 272 -25.91 -8.80 -9.47
N PRO A 273 -25.62 -8.09 -10.58
CA PRO A 273 -24.33 -8.20 -11.26
C PRO A 273 -23.19 -7.65 -10.39
N ILE A 274 -22.00 -8.22 -10.59
CA ILE A 274 -20.77 -7.85 -9.89
C ILE A 274 -19.63 -7.79 -10.91
N ASN A 275 -18.73 -6.82 -10.77
CA ASN A 275 -17.41 -6.86 -11.39
C ASN A 275 -16.33 -6.37 -10.41
N VAL A 276 -15.07 -6.65 -10.75
CA VAL A 276 -13.90 -6.26 -9.95
C VAL A 276 -13.01 -5.35 -10.78
N ILE A 277 -12.53 -4.25 -10.20
CA ILE A 277 -11.53 -3.37 -10.82
C ILE A 277 -10.15 -3.73 -10.26
N VAL A 278 -9.18 -3.86 -11.17
CA VAL A 278 -7.80 -4.23 -10.86
C VAL A 278 -6.80 -3.39 -11.67
N ASP A 279 -5.57 -3.28 -11.17
CA ASP A 279 -4.44 -2.69 -11.87
C ASP A 279 -3.14 -3.44 -11.54
N GLU A 280 -2.00 -2.90 -12.01
CA GLU A 280 -0.67 -3.48 -11.75
C GLU A 280 -0.28 -3.52 -10.27
N GLY A 281 -0.91 -2.69 -9.43
CA GLY A 281 -0.72 -2.68 -7.97
C GLY A 281 -1.56 -3.72 -7.23
N SER A 282 -2.59 -4.28 -7.87
CA SER A 282 -3.35 -5.41 -7.33
C SER A 282 -2.43 -6.64 -7.22
N ALA A 283 -2.14 -7.11 -6.01
CA ALA A 283 -1.25 -8.26 -5.80
C ALA A 283 -1.79 -9.27 -4.77
N SER A 284 -1.30 -10.51 -4.83
CA SER A 284 -1.50 -11.54 -3.81
C SER A 284 -2.99 -11.81 -3.51
N ALA A 285 -3.48 -11.44 -2.33
CA ALA A 285 -4.87 -11.58 -1.92
C ALA A 285 -5.85 -10.89 -2.91
N SER A 286 -5.50 -9.71 -3.44
CA SER A 286 -6.27 -9.03 -4.49
C SER A 286 -6.39 -9.88 -5.76
N GLU A 287 -5.34 -10.62 -6.11
CA GLU A 287 -5.31 -11.50 -7.27
C GLU A 287 -6.11 -12.78 -7.06
N ILE A 288 -6.11 -13.31 -5.83
CA ILE A 288 -6.96 -14.44 -5.43
C ILE A 288 -8.45 -14.02 -5.57
N LEU A 289 -8.83 -12.85 -5.06
CA LEU A 289 -10.17 -12.30 -5.25
C LEU A 289 -10.51 -12.17 -6.74
N ALA A 290 -9.66 -11.50 -7.51
CA ALA A 290 -9.90 -11.25 -8.93
C ALA A 290 -10.02 -12.55 -9.73
N VAL A 291 -9.11 -13.51 -9.56
CA VAL A 291 -9.14 -14.76 -10.33
C VAL A 291 -10.30 -15.66 -9.91
N ALA A 292 -10.65 -15.71 -8.62
CA ALA A 292 -11.79 -16.47 -8.13
C ALA A 292 -13.10 -15.91 -8.72
N MET A 293 -13.28 -14.59 -8.70
CA MET A 293 -14.45 -13.92 -9.28
C MET A 293 -14.51 -14.09 -10.80
N LYS A 294 -13.37 -13.99 -11.49
CA LYS A 294 -13.26 -14.19 -12.93
C LYS A 294 -13.67 -15.60 -13.36
N GLU A 295 -13.14 -16.62 -12.72
CA GLU A 295 -13.34 -18.03 -13.11
C GLU A 295 -14.78 -18.51 -12.79
N ILE A 296 -15.52 -17.80 -11.93
CA ILE A 296 -16.96 -18.00 -11.75
C ILE A 296 -17.84 -17.09 -12.63
N GLY A 297 -17.24 -16.32 -13.55
CA GLY A 297 -17.95 -15.60 -14.61
C GLY A 297 -18.25 -14.13 -14.34
N TYR A 298 -17.63 -13.50 -13.34
CA TYR A 298 -17.68 -12.03 -13.17
C TYR A 298 -16.61 -11.34 -14.02
N ASP A 299 -16.89 -10.11 -14.43
CA ASP A 299 -15.93 -9.32 -15.20
C ASP A 299 -14.82 -8.76 -14.30
N ILE A 300 -13.61 -8.71 -14.87
CA ILE A 300 -12.43 -8.06 -14.31
C ILE A 300 -12.07 -6.89 -15.22
N VAL A 301 -12.10 -5.68 -14.69
CA VAL A 301 -11.95 -4.42 -15.43
C VAL A 301 -10.63 -3.75 -15.03
N GLY A 302 -9.92 -3.20 -16.01
CA GLY A 302 -8.70 -2.43 -15.74
C GLY A 302 -7.47 -2.99 -16.45
N GLU A 303 -6.39 -3.22 -15.71
CA GLU A 303 -5.10 -3.69 -16.24
C GLU A 303 -4.67 -5.03 -15.65
N THR A 304 -3.62 -5.65 -16.22
CA THR A 304 -3.11 -6.92 -15.67
C THR A 304 -2.49 -6.69 -14.30
N THR A 305 -2.79 -7.59 -13.37
CA THR A 305 -2.29 -7.52 -11.98
C THR A 305 -0.82 -7.87 -11.84
N PHE A 306 -0.28 -7.71 -10.64
CA PHE A 306 1.15 -7.84 -10.34
C PHE A 306 1.77 -9.22 -10.68
N GLY A 307 1.10 -10.32 -10.35
CA GLY A 307 1.59 -11.68 -10.58
C GLY A 307 2.27 -12.34 -9.38
N LYS A 308 1.77 -12.15 -8.15
CA LYS A 308 2.32 -12.81 -6.95
C LYS A 308 1.60 -14.12 -6.65
N GLY A 309 2.08 -15.21 -7.25
CA GLY A 309 1.55 -16.59 -7.08
C GLY A 309 2.15 -17.45 -5.95
N THR A 310 2.79 -16.88 -4.93
CA THR A 310 3.47 -17.61 -3.85
C THR A 310 2.97 -17.21 -2.47
N VAL A 311 3.05 -18.14 -1.50
CA VAL A 311 2.64 -17.93 -0.11
C VAL A 311 3.85 -17.97 0.81
N GLN A 312 4.02 -16.90 1.58
CA GLN A 312 5.05 -16.80 2.60
C GLN A 312 4.49 -17.15 3.97
N GLN A 313 5.34 -17.70 4.84
CA GLN A 313 5.09 -17.79 6.27
C GLN A 313 6.20 -17.08 7.03
N ALA A 314 5.82 -16.34 8.07
CA ALA A 314 6.73 -15.73 9.00
C ALA A 314 7.00 -16.72 10.16
N VAL A 315 8.24 -17.20 10.24
CA VAL A 315 8.67 -18.23 11.18
C VAL A 315 9.63 -17.61 12.20
N PRO A 316 9.23 -17.50 13.48
CA PRO A 316 10.15 -17.10 14.55
C PRO A 316 11.31 -18.08 14.67
N ILE A 317 12.53 -17.56 14.76
CA ILE A 317 13.75 -18.34 14.94
C ILE A 317 14.50 -17.93 16.20
N GLY A 318 15.36 -18.81 16.70
CA GLY A 318 16.11 -18.57 17.93
C GLY A 318 15.30 -18.77 19.22
N LYS A 319 15.90 -18.38 20.35
CA LYS A 319 15.27 -18.50 21.68
C LYS A 319 14.28 -17.37 21.96
N ASP A 320 14.59 -16.18 21.46
CA ASP A 320 13.76 -14.98 21.59
C ASP A 320 12.96 -14.80 20.30
N LYS A 321 11.81 -15.50 20.26
CA LYS A 321 10.88 -15.54 19.12
C LYS A 321 10.34 -14.18 18.70
N ASP A 322 10.47 -13.18 19.57
CA ASP A 322 9.96 -11.83 19.37
C ASP A 322 11.01 -10.91 18.70
N GLN A 323 12.22 -11.41 18.45
CA GLN A 323 13.33 -10.61 17.94
C GLN A 323 13.82 -11.02 16.54
N ASN A 324 13.59 -12.27 16.16
CA ASN A 324 14.16 -12.84 14.93
C ASN A 324 13.08 -13.65 14.21
N THR A 325 12.69 -13.22 13.01
CA THR A 325 11.72 -13.94 12.19
C THR A 325 12.24 -14.10 10.77
N VAL A 326 12.05 -15.28 10.18
CA VAL A 326 12.30 -15.51 8.76
C VAL A 326 10.96 -15.59 8.05
N LYS A 327 10.71 -14.67 7.12
CA LYS A 327 9.61 -14.76 6.16
C LYS A 327 10.09 -15.59 4.99
N LEU A 328 9.50 -16.76 4.76
CA LEU A 328 9.96 -17.70 3.74
C LEU A 328 8.80 -18.16 2.86
N THR A 329 9.03 -18.29 1.56
CA THR A 329 8.07 -18.89 0.63
C THR A 329 8.00 -20.41 0.83
N PHE A 330 6.82 -20.92 1.16
CA PHE A 330 6.61 -22.36 1.37
C PHE A 330 5.72 -23.01 0.31
N TYR A 331 4.79 -22.24 -0.28
CA TYR A 331 3.78 -22.78 -1.18
C TYR A 331 3.61 -21.93 -2.42
N LYS A 332 3.08 -22.54 -3.47
CA LYS A 332 2.42 -21.82 -4.56
C LYS A 332 0.93 -21.80 -4.28
N TRP A 333 0.26 -20.75 -4.72
CA TRP A 333 -1.19 -20.78 -4.79
C TRP A 333 -1.63 -20.79 -6.27
N LEU A 334 -2.69 -21.54 -6.54
CA LEU A 334 -3.27 -21.74 -7.87
C LEU A 334 -4.71 -21.24 -7.89
N SER A 335 -5.16 -20.79 -9.06
CA SER A 335 -6.55 -20.37 -9.27
C SER A 335 -7.55 -21.54 -9.07
N PRO A 336 -8.87 -21.27 -8.99
CA PRO A 336 -9.90 -22.32 -9.01
C PRO A 336 -9.71 -23.41 -10.08
N GLU A 337 -9.28 -23.03 -11.28
CA GLU A 337 -8.99 -23.93 -12.40
C GLU A 337 -7.60 -24.60 -12.33
N GLY A 338 -6.75 -24.22 -11.37
CA GLY A 338 -5.42 -24.77 -11.15
C GLY A 338 -4.30 -24.03 -11.90
N ASN A 339 -4.55 -22.79 -12.32
CA ASN A 339 -3.55 -21.98 -13.02
C ASN A 339 -2.60 -21.31 -12.03
N TRP A 340 -1.29 -21.37 -12.29
CA TRP A 340 -0.29 -20.59 -11.56
C TRP A 340 -0.02 -19.24 -12.25
N ILE A 341 -0.40 -18.16 -11.57
CA ILE A 341 -0.37 -16.78 -12.12
C ILE A 341 0.94 -16.03 -11.81
N HIS A 342 1.92 -16.69 -11.17
CA HIS A 342 3.19 -16.08 -10.79
C HIS A 342 3.91 -15.47 -12.00
N GLU A 343 4.39 -14.24 -11.86
CA GLU A 343 5.03 -13.39 -12.89
C GLU A 343 4.15 -13.10 -14.12
N LYS A 344 2.85 -13.41 -14.07
CA LYS A 344 1.90 -13.20 -15.17
C LYS A 344 0.74 -12.30 -14.79
N GLY A 345 0.27 -12.40 -13.55
CA GLY A 345 -0.93 -11.73 -13.08
C GLY A 345 -2.22 -12.29 -13.66
N VAL A 346 -3.31 -11.67 -13.23
CA VAL A 346 -4.69 -11.90 -13.67
C VAL A 346 -4.98 -10.90 -14.77
N LYS A 347 -5.11 -11.40 -16.00
CA LYS A 347 -5.49 -10.57 -17.14
C LYS A 347 -6.97 -10.12 -17.02
N PRO A 348 -7.31 -8.84 -17.22
CA PRO A 348 -8.69 -8.35 -17.19
C PRO A 348 -9.53 -8.96 -18.33
N THR A 349 -10.83 -9.11 -18.10
CA THR A 349 -11.80 -9.45 -19.16
C THR A 349 -12.17 -8.21 -19.98
N VAL A 350 -12.13 -7.03 -19.35
CA VAL A 350 -12.37 -5.73 -19.97
C VAL A 350 -11.17 -4.82 -19.70
N GLU A 351 -10.27 -4.72 -20.67
CA GLU A 351 -9.06 -3.89 -20.55
C GLU A 351 -9.39 -2.39 -20.63
N GLN A 352 -8.87 -1.61 -19.68
CA GLN A 352 -8.99 -0.16 -19.62
C GLN A 352 -7.82 0.44 -18.85
N LYS A 353 -7.10 1.38 -19.48
CA LYS A 353 -6.04 2.16 -18.83
C LYS A 353 -6.58 3.47 -18.28
N GLN A 354 -5.89 4.02 -17.30
CA GLN A 354 -6.06 5.40 -16.88
C GLN A 354 -5.37 6.38 -17.86
N PRO A 355 -5.68 7.68 -17.76
CA PRO A 355 -4.89 8.72 -18.42
C PRO A 355 -3.41 8.66 -18.05
N ALA A 356 -2.52 9.07 -18.96
CA ALA A 356 -1.07 8.94 -18.80
C ALA A 356 -0.50 9.58 -17.52
N TYR A 357 -1.12 10.67 -17.03
CA TYR A 357 -0.68 11.36 -15.83
C TYR A 357 -0.88 10.55 -14.54
N PHE A 358 -1.66 9.46 -14.55
CA PHE A 358 -1.74 8.51 -13.41
C PHE A 358 -0.46 7.71 -13.21
N TYR A 359 0.33 7.51 -14.27
CA TYR A 359 1.55 6.70 -14.26
C TYR A 359 2.83 7.54 -14.31
N THR A 360 2.69 8.86 -14.25
CA THR A 360 3.83 9.77 -14.41
C THR A 360 4.54 9.96 -13.08
N SER A 361 5.85 9.80 -13.05
CA SER A 361 6.67 10.04 -11.86
C SER A 361 6.61 11.51 -11.43
N PRO A 362 6.78 11.80 -10.12
CA PRO A 362 6.99 13.17 -9.65
C PRO A 362 8.18 13.85 -10.34
N ILE A 363 8.09 15.16 -10.52
CA ILE A 363 9.08 15.99 -11.19
C ILE A 363 10.21 16.33 -10.21
N GLN A 364 11.38 15.74 -10.42
CA GLN A 364 12.55 15.99 -9.58
C GLN A 364 13.36 17.20 -10.07
N VAL A 365 13.19 18.34 -9.40
CA VAL A 365 13.89 19.58 -9.79
C VAL A 365 15.23 19.71 -9.06
N GLU A 366 16.31 19.14 -9.62
CA GLU A 366 17.67 19.46 -9.14
C GLU A 366 18.12 20.87 -9.57
N LYS A 367 17.69 21.28 -10.76
CA LYS A 367 17.94 22.59 -11.37
C LYS A 367 16.71 23.01 -12.15
N THR A 368 16.43 24.32 -12.17
CA THR A 368 15.32 24.89 -12.92
C THR A 368 15.38 24.50 -14.40
N PHE A 369 14.28 23.95 -14.91
CA PHE A 369 14.17 23.59 -16.32
C PHE A 369 13.77 24.80 -17.17
N VAL A 370 14.46 25.00 -18.29
CA VAL A 370 14.33 26.17 -19.17
C VAL A 370 14.32 25.77 -20.65
N LEU A 371 14.00 26.73 -21.51
CA LEU A 371 13.97 26.57 -22.97
C LEU A 371 15.26 25.92 -23.53
N ASP A 372 15.09 25.06 -24.53
CA ASP A 372 16.11 24.29 -25.23
C ASP A 372 16.81 23.18 -24.42
N GLN A 373 16.29 22.84 -23.24
CA GLN A 373 16.74 21.66 -22.50
C GLN A 373 16.00 20.40 -22.93
N ASN A 374 16.61 19.24 -22.66
CA ASN A 374 15.99 17.94 -22.85
C ASN A 374 16.26 17.08 -21.61
N ASP A 375 15.21 16.65 -20.93
CA ASP A 375 15.28 15.92 -19.68
C ASP A 375 14.01 15.06 -19.50
N GLU A 376 14.13 13.94 -18.79
CA GLU A 376 12.99 13.07 -18.48
C GLU A 376 11.98 13.79 -17.57
N GLU A 377 12.46 14.64 -16.66
CA GLU A 377 11.61 15.42 -15.77
C GLU A 377 10.76 16.45 -16.51
N ILE A 378 11.25 16.93 -17.66
CA ILE A 378 10.47 17.78 -18.57
C ILE A 378 9.35 16.96 -19.22
N ALA A 379 9.59 15.69 -19.56
CA ALA A 379 8.57 14.80 -20.12
C ALA A 379 7.45 14.52 -19.10
N HIS A 380 7.82 14.33 -17.83
CA HIS A 380 6.86 14.23 -16.72
C HIS A 380 5.99 15.48 -16.64
N ALA A 381 6.62 16.67 -16.59
CA ALA A 381 5.89 17.92 -16.53
C ALA A 381 4.98 18.15 -17.73
N GLN A 382 5.43 17.83 -18.94
CA GLN A 382 4.63 17.91 -20.17
C GLN A 382 3.38 17.02 -20.11
N THR A 383 3.53 15.78 -19.63
CA THR A 383 2.42 14.82 -19.47
C THR A 383 1.39 15.34 -18.47
N MET A 384 1.86 15.83 -17.32
CA MET A 384 1.00 16.42 -16.28
C MET A 384 0.30 17.69 -16.77
N LEU A 385 1.02 18.63 -17.40
CA LEU A 385 0.45 19.86 -17.95
C LEU A 385 -0.65 19.57 -18.97
N LYS A 386 -0.45 18.58 -19.84
CA LYS A 386 -1.47 18.12 -20.79
C LYS A 386 -2.72 17.60 -20.08
N GLY A 387 -2.56 16.81 -19.01
CA GLY A 387 -3.68 16.35 -18.16
C GLY A 387 -4.45 17.50 -17.51
N LEU A 388 -3.74 18.56 -17.13
CA LEU A 388 -4.31 19.80 -16.58
C LEU A 388 -4.95 20.72 -17.66
N GLY A 389 -4.91 20.33 -18.94
CA GLY A 389 -5.44 21.12 -20.05
C GLY A 389 -4.48 22.15 -20.65
N TYR A 390 -3.21 22.18 -20.22
CA TYR A 390 -2.14 23.02 -20.75
C TYR A 390 -1.27 22.22 -21.74
N ASP A 391 -1.80 21.96 -22.93
CA ASP A 391 -1.14 21.10 -23.92
C ASP A 391 0.16 21.72 -24.50
N SER A 392 1.30 21.12 -24.15
CA SER A 392 2.63 21.39 -24.69
C SER A 392 2.83 20.86 -26.12
N LYS A 393 1.88 20.07 -26.65
CA LYS A 393 1.90 19.36 -27.93
C LYS A 393 3.00 18.30 -28.08
N ARG A 394 3.65 17.96 -26.97
CA ARG A 394 4.74 17.00 -26.88
C ARG A 394 4.89 16.52 -25.43
N ASP A 395 5.45 15.33 -25.28
CA ASP A 395 5.68 14.60 -24.03
C ASP A 395 7.04 13.86 -24.08
N ASP A 396 7.98 14.38 -24.87
CA ASP A 396 9.26 13.73 -25.20
C ASP A 396 10.46 14.32 -24.44
N GLY A 397 10.24 15.26 -23.52
CA GLY A 397 11.26 15.83 -22.66
C GLY A 397 11.98 17.05 -23.21
N TYR A 398 11.78 17.43 -24.48
CA TYR A 398 12.41 18.64 -25.00
C TYR A 398 11.57 19.90 -24.70
N PHE A 399 12.16 20.83 -23.96
CA PHE A 399 11.55 22.08 -23.53
C PHE A 399 11.59 23.12 -24.66
N ASP A 400 10.58 23.12 -25.50
CA ASP A 400 10.44 24.09 -26.59
C ASP A 400 9.56 25.29 -26.24
N GLU A 401 9.32 26.17 -27.21
CA GLU A 401 8.52 27.38 -27.00
C GLU A 401 7.05 27.07 -26.70
N THR A 402 6.51 25.92 -27.15
CA THR A 402 5.16 25.47 -26.79
C THR A 402 5.08 24.98 -25.36
N THR A 403 6.10 24.25 -24.89
CA THR A 403 6.23 23.86 -23.48
C THR A 403 6.33 25.09 -22.59
N LYS A 404 7.16 26.06 -22.98
CA LYS A 404 7.27 27.35 -22.28
C LYS A 404 5.93 28.09 -22.18
N GLN A 405 5.15 28.13 -23.26
CA GLN A 405 3.84 28.77 -23.27
C GLN A 405 2.83 28.05 -22.38
N ALA A 406 2.85 26.72 -22.34
CA ALA A 406 2.04 25.92 -21.44
C ALA A 406 2.38 26.23 -19.97
N VAL A 407 3.67 26.23 -19.63
CA VAL A 407 4.17 26.59 -18.29
C VAL A 407 3.77 28.02 -17.90
N GLN A 408 3.92 29.00 -18.80
CA GLN A 408 3.51 30.38 -18.54
C GLN A 408 2.01 30.52 -18.29
N SER A 409 1.19 29.77 -19.02
CA SER A 409 -0.26 29.77 -18.84
C SER A 409 -0.64 29.16 -17.50
N PHE A 410 -0.07 28.00 -17.17
CA PHE A 410 -0.23 27.36 -15.87
C PHE A 410 0.19 28.29 -14.71
N GLN A 411 1.40 28.86 -14.76
CA GLN A 411 1.89 29.77 -13.73
C GLN A 411 0.96 30.97 -13.52
N LYS A 412 0.40 31.51 -14.61
CA LYS A 412 -0.52 32.64 -14.55
C LYS A 412 -1.84 32.26 -13.88
N ASP A 413 -2.37 31.08 -14.19
CA ASP A 413 -3.67 30.63 -13.69
C ASP A 413 -3.62 30.16 -12.23
N HIS A 414 -2.43 29.80 -11.72
CA HIS A 414 -2.19 29.36 -10.34
C HIS A 414 -1.42 30.39 -9.47
N ASP A 415 -1.45 31.68 -9.84
CA ASP A 415 -0.85 32.81 -9.09
C ASP A 415 0.66 32.66 -8.78
N LEU A 416 1.40 31.95 -9.66
CA LEU A 416 2.84 31.82 -9.59
C LEU A 416 3.55 32.96 -10.35
N LYS A 417 4.86 33.11 -10.12
CA LYS A 417 5.68 34.02 -10.92
C LYS A 417 5.78 33.48 -12.35
N VAL A 418 5.26 34.23 -13.32
CA VAL A 418 5.28 33.85 -14.74
C VAL A 418 6.69 33.98 -15.33
N THR A 419 7.49 32.92 -15.24
CA THR A 419 8.84 32.81 -15.80
C THR A 419 8.85 32.03 -17.11
N GLY A 420 7.95 31.06 -17.27
CA GLY A 420 8.03 30.04 -18.32
C GLY A 420 9.14 29.02 -18.09
N GLU A 421 9.60 28.91 -16.85
CA GLU A 421 10.61 27.97 -16.38
C GLU A 421 9.96 27.06 -15.33
N ILE A 422 10.41 25.81 -15.22
CA ILE A 422 9.90 24.88 -14.19
C ILE A 422 10.92 24.86 -13.05
N ASP A 423 10.64 25.63 -12.01
CA ASP A 423 11.33 25.57 -10.71
C ASP A 423 10.58 24.65 -9.73
N GLU A 424 11.16 24.39 -8.55
CA GLU A 424 10.55 23.53 -7.51
C GLU A 424 9.11 23.93 -7.18
N LYS A 425 8.82 25.24 -7.17
CA LYS A 425 7.47 25.75 -6.87
C LYS A 425 6.49 25.44 -8.00
N THR A 426 6.91 25.59 -9.24
CA THR A 426 6.09 25.28 -10.41
C THR A 426 5.85 23.78 -10.51
N ALA A 427 6.91 22.96 -10.36
CA ALA A 427 6.82 21.50 -10.36
C ALA A 427 5.88 20.97 -9.26
N GLY A 428 6.12 21.36 -8.00
CA GLY A 428 5.25 20.94 -6.89
C GLY A 428 3.79 21.40 -7.04
N LYS A 429 3.55 22.53 -7.71
CA LYS A 429 2.19 22.98 -8.02
C LYS A 429 1.54 22.15 -9.14
N ILE A 430 2.28 21.79 -10.18
CA ILE A 430 1.78 20.90 -11.25
C ILE A 430 1.38 19.54 -10.65
N GLU A 431 2.26 18.95 -9.84
CA GLU A 431 2.01 17.68 -9.15
C GLU A 431 0.79 17.75 -8.24
N SER A 432 0.69 18.79 -7.41
CA SER A 432 -0.44 19.00 -6.50
C SER A 432 -1.77 19.06 -7.26
N GLU A 433 -1.84 19.75 -8.39
CA GLU A 433 -3.08 19.86 -9.18
C GLU A 433 -3.45 18.52 -9.85
N ILE A 434 -2.47 17.75 -10.32
CA ILE A 434 -2.72 16.40 -10.84
C ILE A 434 -3.23 15.47 -9.75
N LEU A 435 -2.63 15.51 -8.56
CA LEU A 435 -3.10 14.74 -7.41
C LEU A 435 -4.53 15.12 -7.03
N ASP A 436 -4.89 16.39 -7.10
CA ASP A 436 -6.26 16.85 -6.85
C ASP A 436 -7.25 16.33 -7.91
N ILE A 437 -6.87 16.28 -9.19
CA ILE A 437 -7.69 15.66 -10.25
C ILE A 437 -7.89 14.17 -9.97
N ILE A 438 -6.81 13.43 -9.70
CA ILE A 438 -6.87 11.99 -9.40
C ILE A 438 -7.79 11.73 -8.20
N ARG A 439 -7.57 12.46 -7.09
CA ARG A 439 -8.37 12.35 -5.86
C ARG A 439 -9.83 12.76 -6.03
N SER A 440 -10.13 13.63 -7.00
CA SER A 440 -11.50 14.04 -7.26
C SER A 440 -12.36 12.92 -7.89
N GLY A 441 -11.71 11.88 -8.45
CA GLY A 441 -12.37 10.79 -9.16
C GLY A 441 -13.09 11.21 -10.46
N LYS A 442 -12.90 12.46 -10.92
CA LYS A 442 -13.65 13.03 -12.06
C LYS A 442 -13.19 12.54 -13.45
N GLU A 443 -12.14 11.74 -13.54
CA GLU A 443 -11.64 11.14 -14.78
C GLU A 443 -11.11 9.72 -14.53
N ASP A 444 -11.81 8.98 -13.66
CA ASP A 444 -11.49 7.59 -13.39
C ASP A 444 -12.06 6.68 -14.51
N LEU A 445 -11.29 6.54 -15.59
CA LEU A 445 -11.72 5.81 -16.78
C LEU A 445 -11.99 4.32 -16.50
N GLN A 446 -11.26 3.72 -15.55
CA GLN A 446 -11.46 2.33 -15.16
C GLN A 446 -12.77 2.14 -14.39
N LEU A 447 -13.07 3.03 -13.43
CA LEU A 447 -14.34 2.99 -12.71
C LEU A 447 -15.51 3.29 -13.64
N GLU A 448 -15.41 4.32 -14.49
CA GLU A 448 -16.42 4.60 -15.52
C GLU A 448 -16.67 3.37 -16.39
N LYS A 449 -15.59 2.70 -16.84
CA LYS A 449 -15.70 1.48 -17.63
C LYS A 449 -16.39 0.35 -16.87
N ALA A 450 -16.08 0.16 -15.59
CA ALA A 450 -16.67 -0.86 -14.75
C ALA A 450 -18.17 -0.64 -14.58
N LEU A 451 -18.59 0.60 -14.31
CA LEU A 451 -20.01 0.99 -14.21
C LEU A 451 -20.73 0.77 -15.55
N ASP A 452 -20.08 1.12 -16.66
CA ASP A 452 -20.61 0.97 -18.02
C ASP A 452 -20.89 -0.48 -18.42
N VAL A 453 -20.09 -1.45 -17.97
CA VAL A 453 -20.22 -2.86 -18.37
C VAL A 453 -21.04 -3.69 -17.40
N LEU A 454 -21.25 -3.21 -16.17
CA LEU A 454 -21.91 -3.95 -15.09
C LEU A 454 -23.32 -4.46 -15.44
N TYR A 455 -24.07 -3.70 -16.25
CA TYR A 455 -25.46 -4.01 -16.60
C TYR A 455 -25.66 -4.48 -18.06
N LYS A 456 -24.59 -4.78 -18.80
CA LYS A 456 -24.64 -5.12 -20.22
C LYS A 456 -24.99 -6.58 -20.51
#